data_AF-A0A2T1LQP0-F1
#
_entry.id   AF-A0A2T1LQP0-F1
#
_cell.length_a   1.000
_cell.length_b   1.000
_cell.length_c   1.000
_cell.angle_alpha   90.00
_cell.angle_beta   90.00
_cell.angle_gamma   90.00
#
_symmetry.space_group_name_H-M   'P 1'
#
loop_
_entity.id
_entity.type
_entity.pdbx_description
1 polymer ?
#
loop_
_entity_poly.entity_id
_entity_poly.type
_entity_poly.pdbx_seq_one_letter_code
_entity_poly.pdbx_strand_id
1 'polypeptide(L)'
;KVVDDTIVLSASGFAGGLAIGTLAANQFIIGSAATTAAHRVIYNSTTGGLFFDVDGVGATAATQFAILDPALLPTNADFLVIA
;
A
#
# COMPACT_ATOMS: atom_id res chain seq x y z
N LYS A 1 -18.72 -4.78 17.48
CA LYS A 1 -17.54 -5.30 16.76
C LYS A 1 -17.28 -4.32 15.64
N VAL A 2 -16.13 -3.63 15.64
CA VAL A 2 -15.71 -2.90 14.44
C VAL A 2 -15.53 -3.96 13.36
N VAL A 3 -16.16 -3.74 12.20
CA VAL A 3 -15.87 -4.53 11.02
C VAL A 3 -14.65 -3.85 10.41
N ASP A 4 -13.55 -4.58 10.30
CA ASP A 4 -12.37 -4.08 9.61
C ASP A 4 -12.71 -3.98 8.12
N ASP A 5 -12.38 -2.84 7.50
CA ASP A 5 -12.54 -2.67 6.06
C ASP A 5 -11.38 -3.35 5.32
N THR A 6 -11.62 -3.74 4.07
CA THR A 6 -10.58 -4.35 3.22
C THR A 6 -10.43 -3.56 1.93
N ILE A 7 -9.21 -3.15 1.63
CA ILE A 7 -8.83 -2.56 0.35
C ILE A 7 -8.38 -3.69 -0.58
N VAL A 8 -9.11 -3.88 -1.67
CA VAL A 8 -8.83 -4.92 -2.67
C VAL A 8 -8.00 -4.33 -3.81
N LEU A 9 -6.82 -4.92 -4.04
CA LEU A 9 -5.87 -4.54 -5.09
C LEU A 9 -5.85 -5.61 -6.18
N SER A 10 -5.99 -5.23 -7.44
CA SER A 10 -5.79 -6.16 -8.56
C SER A 10 -4.31 -6.19 -8.96
N ALA A 11 -3.67 -7.35 -8.86
CA ALA A 11 -2.26 -7.53 -9.19
C ALA A 11 -1.94 -7.12 -10.63
N SER A 12 -2.85 -7.42 -11.57
CA SER A 12 -2.71 -7.03 -12.97
C SER A 12 -2.73 -5.51 -13.19
N GLY A 13 -3.36 -4.75 -12.30
CA GLY A 13 -3.40 -3.28 -12.35
C GLY A 13 -2.16 -2.58 -11.77
N PHE A 14 -1.44 -3.24 -10.85
CA PHE A 14 -0.35 -2.60 -10.10
C PHE A 14 1.07 -3.09 -10.49
N ALA A 15 1.22 -4.23 -11.18
CA ALA A 15 2.53 -4.81 -11.49
C ALA A 15 3.44 -4.88 -10.23
N GLY A 16 4.77 -4.89 -10.37
CA GLY A 16 5.69 -4.69 -9.23
C GLY A 16 5.85 -5.86 -8.24
N GLY A 17 5.31 -7.05 -8.54
CA GLY A 17 5.54 -8.25 -7.72
C GLY A 17 4.63 -8.37 -6.49
N LEU A 18 3.40 -7.86 -6.57
CA LEU A 18 2.35 -8.21 -5.60
C LEU A 18 1.99 -9.70 -5.73
N ALA A 19 2.06 -10.44 -4.63
CA ALA A 19 1.57 -11.82 -4.56
C ALA A 19 0.09 -11.82 -4.22
N ILE A 20 -0.68 -12.73 -4.83
CA ILE A 20 -2.10 -12.94 -4.53
C ILE A 20 -2.28 -13.32 -3.05
N GLY A 21 -3.30 -12.75 -2.40
CA GLY A 21 -3.59 -12.94 -0.98
C GLY A 21 -3.34 -11.67 -0.17
N THR A 22 -3.17 -11.81 1.13
CA THR A 22 -2.84 -10.67 2.00
C THR A 22 -1.51 -10.05 1.58
N LEU A 23 -1.46 -8.71 1.52
CA LEU A 23 -0.24 -8.00 1.20
C LEU A 23 0.88 -8.38 2.17
N ALA A 24 2.07 -8.67 1.65
CA ALA A 24 3.21 -9.03 2.50
C ALA A 24 3.60 -7.85 3.41
N ALA A 25 3.94 -8.13 4.67
CA ALA A 25 4.21 -7.08 5.66
C ALA A 25 5.35 -6.12 5.24
N ASN A 26 6.38 -6.64 4.55
CA ASN A 26 7.49 -5.83 4.02
C ASN A 26 7.13 -5.05 2.74
N GLN A 27 5.94 -5.24 2.17
CA GLN A 27 5.43 -4.47 1.05
C GLN A 27 4.59 -3.26 1.48
N PHE A 28 4.34 -3.10 2.78
CA PHE A 28 3.56 -1.99 3.33
C PHE A 28 4.42 -1.11 4.24
N ILE A 29 4.25 0.20 4.14
CA ILE A 29 4.86 1.18 5.05
C ILE A 29 3.92 2.34 5.33
N ILE A 30 3.94 2.82 6.58
CA ILE A 30 3.39 4.12 6.94
C ILE A 30 4.52 5.15 6.84
N GLY A 31 4.34 6.17 6.01
CA GLY A 31 5.35 7.19 5.76
C GLY A 31 5.07 8.00 4.49
N SER A 32 6.03 8.84 4.10
CA SER A 32 5.91 9.69 2.89
C SER A 32 6.50 9.06 1.63
N ALA A 33 7.30 7.99 1.77
CA ALA A 33 7.98 7.32 0.66
C ALA A 33 8.38 5.89 1.05
N ALA A 34 8.71 5.07 0.05
CA ALA A 34 9.32 3.76 0.26
C ALA A 34 10.76 3.90 0.79
N THR A 35 11.13 3.07 1.77
CA THR A 35 12.50 3.03 2.33
C THR A 35 13.27 1.75 2.05
N THR A 36 12.65 0.77 1.39
CA THR A 36 13.27 -0.52 1.05
C THR A 36 12.70 -1.00 -0.28
N ALA A 37 13.50 -1.66 -1.11
CA ALA A 37 13.09 -2.18 -2.41
C ALA A 37 11.92 -3.18 -2.38
N ALA A 38 11.43 -3.57 -1.19
CA ALA A 38 10.24 -4.38 -1.01
C ALA A 38 8.96 -3.56 -0.85
N HIS A 39 9.02 -2.32 -0.35
CA HIS A 39 7.83 -1.50 -0.14
C HIS A 39 7.10 -1.24 -1.46
N ARG A 40 5.77 -1.39 -1.45
CA ARG A 40 4.90 -1.18 -2.60
C ARG A 40 3.76 -0.25 -2.27
N VAL A 41 3.10 -0.47 -1.13
CA VAL A 41 1.98 0.35 -0.66
C VAL A 41 2.49 1.26 0.45
N ILE A 42 2.28 2.56 0.27
CA ILE A 42 2.70 3.60 1.20
C ILE A 42 1.46 4.35 1.66
N TYR A 43 1.22 4.39 2.96
CA TYR A 43 0.20 5.25 3.56
C TYR A 43 0.85 6.45 4.25
N ASN A 44 0.55 7.65 3.78
CA ASN A 44 0.98 8.89 4.40
C ASN A 44 -0.02 9.31 5.48
N SER A 45 0.29 9.03 6.75
CA SER A 45 -0.61 9.31 7.87
C SER A 45 -0.89 10.80 8.12
N THR A 46 -0.06 11.70 7.60
CA THR A 46 -0.26 13.15 7.69
C THR A 46 -1.32 13.63 6.71
N THR A 47 -1.34 13.08 5.49
CA THR A 47 -2.24 13.54 4.42
C THR A 47 -3.41 12.60 4.16
N GLY A 48 -3.36 11.38 4.69
CA GLY A 48 -4.29 10.31 4.35
C GLY A 48 -4.01 9.65 2.98
N GLY A 49 -2.99 10.10 2.25
CA GLY A 49 -2.72 9.60 0.90
C GLY A 49 -2.22 8.17 0.89
N LEU A 50 -2.77 7.34 -0.01
CA LEU A 50 -2.33 5.98 -0.27
C LEU A 50 -1.69 5.91 -1.64
N PHE A 51 -0.44 5.46 -1.68
CA PHE A 51 0.41 5.48 -2.86
C PHE A 51 0.93 4.08 -3.18
N PHE A 52 1.15 3.86 -4.48
CA PHE A 52 1.83 2.68 -4.97
C PHE A 52 3.19 3.07 -5.57
N ASP A 53 4.25 2.46 -5.07
CA ASP A 53 5.60 2.54 -5.60
C ASP A 53 5.95 1.22 -6.29
N VAL A 54 6.15 1.27 -7.61
CA VAL A 54 6.38 0.09 -8.44
C VAL A 54 7.76 -0.52 -8.22
N ASP A 55 8.75 0.27 -7.83
CA ASP A 55 10.14 -0.18 -7.60
C ASP A 55 10.51 -0.25 -6.12
N GLY A 56 9.75 0.42 -5.25
CA GLY A 56 9.95 0.45 -3.81
C GLY A 56 11.22 1.18 -3.36
N VAL A 57 11.95 1.82 -4.27
CA VAL A 57 13.15 2.59 -3.94
C VAL A 57 12.96 4.07 -4.22
N GLY A 58 11.78 4.49 -4.69
CA GLY A 58 11.44 5.88 -5.00
C GLY A 58 12.19 6.44 -6.21
N ALA A 59 12.82 5.58 -7.02
CA ALA A 59 13.46 6.01 -8.26
C ALA A 59 12.38 6.39 -9.29
N THR A 60 11.31 5.60 -9.33
CA THR A 60 10.03 5.94 -9.95
C THR A 60 9.16 6.60 -8.89
N ALA A 61 8.56 7.75 -9.23
CA ALA A 61 7.66 8.42 -8.31
C ALA A 61 6.46 7.53 -7.97
N ALA A 62 6.19 7.37 -6.66
CA ALA A 62 5.02 6.65 -6.20
C ALA A 62 3.73 7.35 -6.68
N THR A 63 2.78 6.57 -7.18
CA THR A 63 1.52 7.08 -7.71
C THR A 63 0.43 7.00 -6.64
N GLN A 64 -0.22 8.13 -6.33
CA GLN A 64 -1.36 8.14 -5.44
C GLN A 64 -2.57 7.49 -6.13
N PHE A 65 -3.22 6.56 -5.45
CA PHE A 65 -4.41 5.89 -6.00
C PHE A 65 -5.62 5.96 -5.07
N ALA A 66 -5.46 6.38 -3.81
CA ALA A 66 -6.56 6.67 -2.90
C ALA A 66 -6.21 7.74 -1.87
N ILE A 67 -7.25 8.23 -1.18
CA ILE A 67 -7.17 9.06 0.01
C ILE A 67 -8.04 8.37 1.07
N LEU A 68 -7.46 8.11 2.23
CA LEU A 68 -8.15 7.66 3.44
C LEU A 68 -8.19 8.82 4.43
N ASP A 69 -8.91 8.65 5.54
CA ASP A 69 -8.79 9.62 6.64
C ASP A 69 -7.34 9.66 7.16
N PRO A 70 -6.81 10.85 7.52
CA PRO A 70 -5.51 10.96 8.16
C PRO A 70 -5.47 10.27 9.53
N ALA A 71 -4.27 9.97 10.00
CA ALA A 71 -4.01 9.34 11.30
C ALA A 71 -4.67 7.97 11.54
N LEU A 72 -5.13 7.29 10.49
CA LEU A 72 -5.47 5.86 10.57
C LEU A 72 -4.21 5.03 10.83
N LEU A 73 -4.42 3.81 11.35
CA LEU A 73 -3.36 2.83 11.58
C LEU A 73 -3.61 1.56 10.75
N PRO A 74 -3.71 1.67 9.40
CA PRO A 74 -3.84 0.48 8.58
C PRO A 74 -2.59 -0.37 8.70
N THR A 75 -2.79 -1.66 8.52
CA THR A 75 -1.75 -2.69 8.49
C THR A 75 -1.74 -3.34 7.13
N ASN A 76 -0.73 -4.16 6.86
CA ASN A 76 -0.72 -4.96 5.63
C ASN A 76 -1.92 -5.93 5.54
N ALA A 77 -2.55 -6.28 6.67
CA ALA A 77 -3.70 -7.20 6.71
C ALA A 77 -4.98 -6.58 6.16
N ASP A 78 -5.06 -5.25 6.07
CA ASP A 78 -6.20 -4.52 5.50
C ASP A 78 -6.18 -4.51 3.97
N PHE A 79 -5.13 -5.08 3.35
CA PHE A 79 -4.95 -5.15 1.90
C PHE A 79 -5.04 -6.58 1.39
N LEU A 80 -5.97 -6.82 0.48
CA LEU A 80 -6.14 -8.09 -0.22
C LEU A 80 -5.78 -7.94 -1.70
N VAL A 81 -4.81 -8.72 -2.17
CA VAL A 81 -4.42 -8.79 -3.57
C VAL A 81 -5.18 -9.91 -4.29
N ILE A 82 -5.84 -9.57 -5.39
CA ILE A 82 -6.55 -10.50 -6.29
C ILE A 82 -5.93 -10.47 -7.69
N ALA A 83 -6.28 -11.47 -8.52
CA ALA A 83 -5.79 -11.56 -9.91
C ALA A 83 -6.30 -10.40 -10.78
#